data_AF-A0A6N2VES1-F1
#
_entry.id   AF-A0A6N2VES1-F1
#
_cell.length_a   1.000
_cell.length_b   1.000
_cell.length_c   1.000
_cell.angle_alpha   90.00
_cell.angle_beta   90.00
_cell.angle_gamma   90.00
#
_symmetry.space_group_name_H-M   'P 1'
#
loop_
_entity.id
_entity.type
_entity.pdbx_description
1 polymer ?
#
loop_
_entity_poly.entity_id
_entity_poly.type
_entity_poly.pdbx_seq_one_letter_code
_entity_poly.pdbx_strand_id
1 'polypeptide(L)'
;MEFLNLLAQYRTPLGDAFFQAITLLAQETFVVVVICWLFWCSNKKLAYCLGFTYFSSGLLVQGLKITFRVPRPWLLDPNFQPVASAVPGATGYSFPSGHTQSITALLGTLGFYTKKKPLRFLCFLFVFLVGFSRMYLGCHTPQDVLVSFGVSIVCVFLCYHFLYKKEYFKNKESLVSVFMGIVCVVLLGYTLFLYKSGAIEFHYAQDCIKACGAGAAFSLGYYLTETYIPFTPPDSFQGQALRFIIGIAVTLLLQAGLKPIIGQSLAASFIRYFLVVFWIITVYPYVFYKKGKKISGTQNK
;
A
#
# COMPACT_ATOMS: atom_id res chain seq x y z
N MET A 1 -26.49 -6.07 -8.77
CA MET A 1 -25.94 -6.22 -10.14
C MET A 1 -26.48 -5.18 -11.11
N GLU A 2 -27.74 -4.75 -11.00
CA GLU A 2 -28.37 -3.74 -11.86
C GLU A 2 -27.51 -2.51 -12.16
N PHE A 3 -26.93 -1.88 -11.13
CA PHE A 3 -26.05 -0.71 -11.32
C PHE A 3 -24.83 -1.00 -12.20
N LEU A 4 -24.19 -2.17 -12.07
CA LEU A 4 -23.05 -2.55 -12.91
C LEU A 4 -23.48 -2.88 -14.33
N ASN A 5 -24.64 -3.51 -14.50
CA ASN A 5 -25.23 -3.76 -15.82
C ASN A 5 -25.56 -2.45 -16.54
N LEU A 6 -26.11 -1.47 -15.82
CA LEU A 6 -26.33 -0.12 -16.36
C LEU A 6 -25.01 0.49 -16.85
N LEU A 7 -23.95 0.48 -16.03
CA LEU A 7 -22.65 0.99 -16.46
C LEU A 7 -22.08 0.23 -17.67
N ALA A 8 -22.27 -1.09 -17.73
CA ALA A 8 -21.82 -1.92 -18.84
C ALA A 8 -22.46 -1.53 -20.18
N GLN A 9 -23.73 -1.10 -20.18
CA GLN A 9 -24.44 -0.64 -21.38
C GLN A 9 -23.85 0.66 -21.97
N TYR A 10 -23.22 1.49 -21.14
CA TYR A 10 -22.61 2.77 -21.55
C TYR A 10 -21.08 2.69 -21.71
N ARG A 11 -20.51 1.48 -21.75
CA ARG A 11 -19.07 1.32 -21.99
C ARG A 11 -18.70 1.72 -23.41
N THR A 12 -17.56 2.38 -23.54
CA THR A 12 -16.96 2.72 -24.84
C THR A 12 -15.47 2.43 -24.78
N PRO A 13 -14.79 2.14 -25.91
CA PRO A 13 -13.35 1.91 -25.91
C PRO A 13 -12.53 3.05 -25.30
N LEU A 14 -12.96 4.31 -25.52
CA LEU A 14 -12.34 5.49 -24.92
C LEU A 14 -12.55 5.53 -23.41
N GLY A 15 -13.76 5.23 -22.93
CA GLY A 15 -14.07 5.14 -21.51
C GLY A 15 -13.28 4.03 -20.81
N ASP A 16 -13.18 2.86 -21.44
CA ASP A 16 -12.38 1.74 -20.94
C ASP A 16 -10.91 2.13 -20.79
N ALA A 17 -10.31 2.75 -21.82
CA ALA A 17 -8.94 3.23 -21.77
C ALA A 17 -8.73 4.31 -20.69
N PHE A 18 -9.65 5.28 -20.60
CA PHE A 18 -9.60 6.34 -19.60
C PHE A 18 -9.67 5.77 -18.17
N PHE A 19 -10.66 4.95 -17.87
CA PHE A 19 -10.84 4.39 -16.52
C PHE A 19 -9.76 3.38 -16.15
N GLN A 20 -9.22 2.66 -17.13
CA GLN A 20 -8.02 1.84 -16.93
C GLN A 20 -6.82 2.73 -16.58
N ALA A 21 -6.58 3.83 -17.30
CA ALA A 21 -5.48 4.74 -16.98
C ALA A 21 -5.62 5.37 -15.58
N ILE A 22 -6.83 5.80 -15.22
CA ILE A 22 -7.14 6.33 -13.88
C ILE A 22 -6.82 5.30 -12.79
N THR A 23 -7.18 4.03 -13.00
CA THR A 23 -6.97 2.99 -11.99
C THR A 23 -5.50 2.63 -11.78
N LEU A 24 -4.61 2.93 -12.74
CA LEU A 24 -3.16 2.73 -12.59
C LEU A 24 -2.58 3.52 -11.41
N LEU A 25 -3.15 4.69 -11.10
CA LEU A 25 -2.75 5.51 -9.95
C LEU A 25 -3.02 4.83 -8.60
N ALA A 26 -3.88 3.81 -8.60
CA ALA A 26 -4.23 3.03 -7.41
C ALA A 26 -3.37 1.75 -7.25
N GLN A 27 -2.46 1.47 -8.17
CA GLN A 27 -1.59 0.30 -8.07
C GLN A 27 -0.63 0.44 -6.88
N GLU A 28 -0.33 -0.70 -6.24
CA GLU A 28 0.60 -0.77 -5.10
C GLU A 28 1.97 -0.15 -5.44
N THR A 29 2.46 -0.38 -6.65
CA THR A 29 3.74 0.13 -7.14
C THR A 29 3.78 1.65 -7.14
N PHE A 30 2.73 2.31 -7.60
CA PHE A 30 2.64 3.76 -7.63
C PHE A 30 2.65 4.35 -6.21
N VAL A 31 1.86 3.79 -5.29
CA VAL A 31 1.81 4.26 -3.91
C VAL A 31 3.16 4.07 -3.21
N VAL A 32 3.81 2.93 -3.41
CA VAL A 32 5.16 2.66 -2.84
C VAL A 32 6.20 3.63 -3.39
N VAL A 33 6.16 3.95 -4.69
CA VAL A 33 7.05 4.96 -5.32
C VAL A 33 6.88 6.32 -4.65
N VAL A 34 5.65 6.75 -4.35
CA VAL A 34 5.39 8.00 -3.61
C VAL A 34 5.90 7.93 -2.17
N ILE A 35 5.68 6.82 -1.46
CA ILE A 35 6.22 6.60 -0.12
C ILE A 35 7.75 6.71 -0.14
N CYS A 36 8.42 6.04 -1.06
CA CYS A 36 9.88 6.08 -1.22
C CYS A 36 10.39 7.50 -1.48
N TRP A 37 9.72 8.27 -2.34
CA TRP A 37 10.09 9.67 -2.60
C TRP A 37 9.98 10.51 -1.33
N LEU A 38 8.84 10.45 -0.65
CA LEU A 38 8.62 11.19 0.59
C LEU A 38 9.63 10.79 1.66
N PHE A 39 9.90 9.49 1.79
CA PHE A 39 10.73 8.93 2.85
C PHE A 39 12.21 9.25 2.67
N TRP A 40 12.75 9.03 1.47
CA TRP A 40 14.19 9.20 1.20
C TRP A 40 14.59 10.63 0.91
N CYS A 41 13.67 11.44 0.37
CA CYS A 41 14.02 12.69 -0.32
C CYS A 41 13.27 13.93 0.15
N SER A 42 12.16 13.83 0.89
CA SER A 42 11.34 15.02 1.19
C SER A 42 10.87 15.10 2.63
N ASN A 43 9.75 14.45 2.97
CA ASN A 43 9.11 14.58 4.27
C ASN A 43 8.91 13.20 4.90
N LYS A 44 9.93 12.78 5.66
CA LYS A 44 9.96 11.50 6.38
C LYS A 44 8.72 11.27 7.25
N LYS A 45 8.30 12.32 7.98
CA LYS A 45 7.12 12.27 8.86
C LYS A 45 5.83 12.01 8.08
N LEU A 46 5.66 12.68 6.94
CA LEU A 46 4.51 12.45 6.05
C LEU A 46 4.57 11.06 5.43
N ALA A 47 5.77 10.59 5.07
CA ALA A 47 5.98 9.25 4.53
C ALA A 47 5.56 8.16 5.53
N TYR A 48 5.91 8.28 6.81
CA TYR A 48 5.43 7.35 7.84
C TYR A 48 3.93 7.43 8.05
N CYS A 49 3.35 8.63 8.08
CA CYS A 49 1.89 8.77 8.17
C CYS A 49 1.19 8.05 7.01
N LEU A 50 1.69 8.22 5.78
CA LEU A 50 1.17 7.53 4.60
C LEU A 50 1.42 6.01 4.68
N GLY A 51 2.61 5.57 5.08
CA GLY A 51 2.96 4.17 5.24
C GLY A 51 2.07 3.46 6.25
N PHE A 52 1.91 4.01 7.47
CA PHE A 52 1.00 3.46 8.47
C PHE A 52 -0.45 3.44 7.98
N THR A 53 -0.90 4.48 7.30
CA THR A 53 -2.24 4.52 6.70
C THR A 53 -2.40 3.40 5.69
N TYR A 54 -1.46 3.27 4.75
CA TYR A 54 -1.49 2.30 3.66
C TYR A 54 -1.46 0.86 4.18
N PHE A 55 -0.50 0.52 5.05
CA PHE A 55 -0.38 -0.84 5.56
C PHE A 55 -1.51 -1.19 6.53
N SER A 56 -1.95 -0.29 7.42
CA SER A 56 -3.04 -0.60 8.35
C SER A 56 -4.36 -0.84 7.60
N SER A 57 -4.72 0.07 6.67
CA SER A 57 -5.92 -0.12 5.85
C SER A 57 -5.80 -1.32 4.91
N GLY A 58 -4.62 -1.58 4.35
CA GLY A 58 -4.36 -2.75 3.52
C GLY A 58 -4.52 -4.08 4.27
N LEU A 59 -3.96 -4.19 5.47
CA LEU A 59 -4.12 -5.37 6.33
C LEU A 59 -5.59 -5.61 6.71
N LEU A 60 -6.32 -4.54 7.06
CA LEU A 60 -7.76 -4.63 7.33
C LEU A 60 -8.54 -5.10 6.09
N VAL A 61 -8.30 -4.49 4.92
CA VAL A 61 -8.99 -4.86 3.68
C VAL A 61 -8.67 -6.30 3.27
N GLN A 62 -7.43 -6.76 3.43
CA GLN A 62 -7.06 -8.15 3.16
C GLN A 62 -7.73 -9.11 4.15
N GLY A 63 -7.78 -8.77 5.44
CA GLY A 63 -8.52 -9.54 6.44
C GLY A 63 -10.00 -9.65 6.08
N LEU A 64 -10.66 -8.55 5.75
CA LEU A 64 -12.07 -8.55 5.34
C LEU A 64 -12.30 -9.40 4.08
N LYS A 65 -11.38 -9.36 3.10
CA LYS A 65 -11.45 -10.19 1.88
C LYS A 65 -11.53 -11.68 2.21
N ILE A 66 -10.61 -12.20 3.03
CA ILE A 66 -10.58 -13.64 3.36
C ILE A 66 -11.64 -14.05 4.39
N THR A 67 -12.20 -13.10 5.13
CA THR A 67 -13.35 -13.35 6.02
C THR A 67 -14.65 -13.49 5.24
N PHE A 68 -14.97 -12.53 4.37
CA PHE A 68 -16.26 -12.49 3.67
C PHE A 68 -16.27 -13.26 2.36
N ARG A 69 -15.10 -13.43 1.71
CA ARG A 69 -14.92 -14.28 0.52
C ARG A 69 -15.89 -13.98 -0.62
N VAL A 70 -16.32 -12.72 -0.73
CA VAL A 70 -17.31 -12.32 -1.74
C VAL A 70 -16.69 -12.48 -3.12
N PRO A 71 -17.25 -13.33 -3.99
CA PRO A 71 -16.74 -13.51 -5.35
C PRO A 71 -16.93 -12.24 -6.19
N ARG A 72 -16.16 -12.15 -7.26
CA ARG A 72 -16.18 -11.01 -8.18
C ARG A 72 -17.52 -10.92 -8.94
N PRO A 73 -17.94 -9.74 -9.42
CA PRO A 73 -19.23 -9.58 -10.10
C PRO A 73 -19.45 -10.56 -11.27
N TRP A 74 -18.41 -10.82 -12.07
CA TRP A 74 -18.48 -11.74 -13.22
C TRP A 74 -18.48 -13.24 -12.83
N LEU A 75 -18.17 -13.57 -11.58
CA LEU A 75 -18.33 -14.92 -11.04
C LEU A 75 -19.72 -15.12 -10.42
N LEU A 76 -20.38 -14.04 -10.02
CA LEU A 76 -21.75 -14.06 -9.49
C LEU A 76 -22.80 -14.14 -10.61
N ASP A 77 -22.55 -13.47 -11.73
CA ASP A 77 -23.43 -13.45 -12.89
C ASP A 77 -22.62 -13.77 -14.16
N PRO A 78 -22.75 -14.98 -14.73
CA PRO A 78 -22.06 -15.37 -15.96
C PRO A 78 -22.39 -14.50 -17.18
N ASN A 79 -23.54 -13.80 -17.17
CA ASN A 79 -23.91 -12.90 -18.26
C ASN A 79 -23.24 -11.52 -18.14
N PHE A 80 -22.63 -11.21 -16.98
CA PHE A 80 -21.92 -9.97 -16.76
C PHE A 80 -20.45 -10.10 -17.15
N GLN A 81 -20.03 -9.35 -18.16
CA GLN A 81 -18.63 -9.33 -18.61
C GLN A 81 -17.89 -8.09 -18.07
N PRO A 82 -16.74 -8.27 -17.37
CA PRO A 82 -15.89 -7.16 -16.97
C PRO A 82 -15.06 -6.67 -18.16
N VAL A 83 -14.46 -5.49 -18.05
CA VAL A 83 -13.51 -5.00 -19.06
C VAL A 83 -12.24 -5.86 -19.00
N ALA A 84 -11.89 -6.49 -20.12
CA ALA A 84 -10.85 -7.53 -20.16
C ALA A 84 -9.49 -7.05 -19.63
N SER A 85 -9.10 -5.80 -19.90
CA SER A 85 -7.84 -5.21 -19.45
C SER A 85 -7.75 -5.05 -17.92
N ALA A 86 -8.88 -5.06 -17.21
CA ALA A 86 -8.92 -4.88 -15.77
C ALA A 86 -8.85 -6.22 -15.00
N VAL A 87 -9.16 -7.35 -15.65
CA VAL A 87 -9.24 -8.67 -15.03
C VAL A 87 -7.89 -9.15 -14.46
N PRO A 88 -6.74 -9.04 -15.17
CA PRO A 88 -5.46 -9.50 -14.63
C PRO A 88 -5.03 -8.79 -13.34
N GLY A 89 -5.43 -7.52 -13.18
CA GLY A 89 -5.14 -6.73 -11.99
C GLY A 89 -6.16 -6.89 -10.86
N ALA A 90 -7.25 -7.63 -11.08
CA ALA A 90 -8.33 -7.84 -10.11
C ALA A 90 -8.12 -9.16 -9.32
N THR A 91 -6.96 -9.31 -8.68
CA THR A 91 -6.65 -10.50 -7.88
C THR A 91 -7.51 -10.59 -6.61
N GLY A 92 -7.71 -11.80 -6.11
CA GLY A 92 -8.43 -12.04 -4.87
C GLY A 92 -9.93 -11.74 -4.91
N TYR A 93 -10.58 -11.79 -3.74
CA TYR A 93 -12.02 -11.58 -3.57
C TYR A 93 -12.45 -10.14 -3.92
N SER A 94 -13.73 -9.92 -4.21
CA SER A 94 -14.26 -8.60 -4.56
C SER A 94 -14.29 -7.66 -3.36
N PHE A 95 -14.87 -8.10 -2.26
CA PHE A 95 -15.13 -7.25 -1.11
C PHE A 95 -13.96 -7.25 -0.12
N PRO A 96 -13.47 -6.09 0.36
CA PRO A 96 -13.59 -4.73 -0.19
C PRO A 96 -12.58 -4.45 -1.32
N SER A 97 -12.71 -3.30 -2.00
CA SER A 97 -11.85 -2.90 -3.14
C SER A 97 -10.42 -2.47 -2.75
N GLY A 98 -9.40 -3.25 -3.14
CA GLY A 98 -7.99 -2.90 -2.87
C GLY A 98 -7.51 -1.61 -3.56
N HIS A 99 -7.97 -1.33 -4.78
CA HIS A 99 -7.61 -0.08 -5.48
C HIS A 99 -8.21 1.13 -4.78
N THR A 100 -9.45 1.02 -4.28
CA THR A 100 -10.09 2.08 -3.50
C THR A 100 -9.34 2.32 -2.19
N GLN A 101 -8.88 1.26 -1.53
CA GLN A 101 -8.02 1.35 -0.35
C GLN A 101 -6.71 2.09 -0.66
N SER A 102 -5.95 1.64 -1.66
CA SER A 102 -4.66 2.24 -2.04
C SER A 102 -4.77 3.74 -2.32
N ILE A 103 -5.73 4.14 -3.16
CA ILE A 103 -5.88 5.55 -3.52
C ILE A 103 -6.40 6.39 -2.37
N THR A 104 -7.27 5.84 -1.51
CA THR A 104 -7.78 6.56 -0.33
C THR A 104 -6.68 6.74 0.70
N ALA A 105 -5.81 5.75 0.90
CA ALA A 105 -4.63 5.92 1.74
C ALA A 105 -3.71 7.02 1.18
N LEU A 106 -3.39 6.98 -0.11
CA LEU A 106 -2.51 7.98 -0.74
C LEU A 106 -3.11 9.39 -0.74
N LEU A 107 -4.21 9.58 -1.48
CA LEU A 107 -4.79 10.90 -1.70
C LEU A 107 -5.58 11.40 -0.49
N GLY A 108 -6.11 10.51 0.34
CA GLY A 108 -6.67 10.90 1.64
C GLY A 108 -5.59 11.52 2.52
N THR A 109 -4.45 10.84 2.73
CA THR A 109 -3.36 11.41 3.54
C THR A 109 -2.83 12.73 2.96
N LEU A 110 -2.62 12.81 1.64
CA LEU A 110 -2.18 14.06 0.98
C LEU A 110 -3.24 15.17 1.05
N GLY A 111 -4.52 14.84 0.94
CA GLY A 111 -5.65 15.77 1.04
C GLY A 111 -5.79 16.38 2.44
N PHE A 112 -5.54 15.58 3.49
CA PHE A 112 -5.49 16.05 4.87
C PHE A 112 -4.23 16.90 5.15
N TYR A 113 -3.10 16.54 4.54
CA TYR A 113 -1.83 17.27 4.67
C TYR A 113 -1.86 18.65 4.00
N THR A 114 -2.45 18.76 2.81
CA THR A 114 -2.45 20.03 2.07
C THR A 114 -3.34 21.10 2.72
N LYS A 115 -2.82 22.34 2.76
CA LYS A 115 -3.57 23.54 3.20
C LYS A 115 -4.34 24.21 2.04
N LYS A 116 -4.02 23.88 0.79
CA LYS A 116 -4.65 24.48 -0.40
C LYS A 116 -5.98 23.80 -0.70
N LYS A 117 -7.10 24.51 -0.53
CA LYS A 117 -8.47 23.99 -0.77
C LYS A 117 -8.64 23.34 -2.15
N PRO A 118 -8.16 23.91 -3.27
CA PRO A 118 -8.31 23.28 -4.58
C PRO A 118 -7.59 21.93 -4.67
N LEU A 119 -6.37 21.84 -4.12
CA LEU A 119 -5.61 20.59 -4.14
C LEU A 119 -6.27 19.52 -3.27
N ARG A 120 -6.81 19.91 -2.10
CA ARG A 120 -7.59 19.00 -1.26
C ARG A 120 -8.80 18.45 -2.01
N PHE A 121 -9.56 19.32 -2.67
CA PHE A 121 -10.71 18.91 -3.47
C PHE A 121 -10.31 17.92 -4.57
N LEU A 122 -9.23 18.21 -5.31
CA LEU A 122 -8.71 17.30 -6.33
C LEU A 122 -8.32 15.93 -5.75
N CYS A 123 -7.66 15.88 -4.59
CA CYS A 123 -7.34 14.61 -3.94
C CYS A 123 -8.60 13.75 -3.70
N PHE A 124 -9.64 14.31 -3.10
CA PHE A 124 -10.87 13.56 -2.84
C PHE A 124 -11.64 13.22 -4.12
N LEU A 125 -11.66 14.13 -5.10
CA LEU A 125 -12.24 13.86 -6.41
C LEU A 125 -11.61 12.63 -7.07
N PHE A 126 -10.28 12.51 -7.05
CA PHE A 126 -9.58 11.36 -7.62
C PHE A 126 -9.80 10.07 -6.83
N VAL A 127 -10.00 10.13 -5.51
CA VAL A 127 -10.42 8.96 -4.71
C VAL A 127 -11.75 8.41 -5.22
N PHE A 128 -12.74 9.28 -5.42
CA PHE A 128 -14.05 8.88 -5.94
C PHE A 128 -13.98 8.44 -7.40
N LEU A 129 -13.14 9.09 -8.22
CA LEU A 129 -12.95 8.74 -9.62
C LEU A 129 -12.36 7.34 -9.79
N VAL A 130 -11.36 6.96 -8.97
CA VAL A 130 -10.81 5.60 -8.95
C VAL A 130 -11.83 4.59 -8.42
N GLY A 131 -12.59 4.93 -7.38
CA GLY A 131 -13.68 4.08 -6.90
C GLY A 131 -14.73 3.81 -7.99
N PHE A 132 -15.13 4.85 -8.71
CA PHE A 132 -16.02 4.74 -9.86
C PHE A 132 -15.40 3.91 -10.98
N SER A 133 -14.12 4.11 -11.29
CA SER A 133 -13.43 3.34 -12.34
C SER A 133 -13.50 1.83 -12.07
N ARG A 134 -13.42 1.39 -10.81
CA ARG A 134 -13.56 -0.02 -10.45
C ARG A 134 -14.94 -0.60 -10.72
N MET A 135 -15.99 0.20 -10.57
CA MET A 135 -17.37 -0.19 -10.89
C MET A 135 -17.60 -0.17 -12.40
N TYR A 136 -17.12 0.89 -13.07
CA TYR A 136 -17.19 1.01 -14.53
C TYR A 136 -16.52 -0.18 -15.23
N LEU A 137 -15.30 -0.54 -14.83
CA LEU A 137 -14.56 -1.68 -15.38
C LEU A 137 -15.16 -3.05 -14.99
N GLY A 138 -16.19 -3.06 -14.13
CA GLY A 138 -16.89 -4.27 -13.70
C GLY A 138 -16.14 -5.10 -12.67
N CYS A 139 -15.16 -4.51 -11.98
CA CYS A 139 -14.33 -5.26 -11.04
C CYS A 139 -14.91 -5.38 -9.63
N HIS A 140 -15.76 -4.43 -9.25
CA HIS A 140 -16.24 -4.25 -7.90
C HIS A 140 -17.67 -3.71 -7.89
N THR A 141 -18.42 -4.05 -6.85
CA THR A 141 -19.75 -3.50 -6.60
C THR A 141 -19.66 -2.15 -5.85
N PRO A 142 -20.74 -1.36 -5.79
CA PRO A 142 -20.79 -0.17 -4.93
C PRO A 142 -20.46 -0.45 -3.46
N GLN A 143 -20.92 -1.58 -2.93
CA GLN A 143 -20.63 -1.99 -1.56
C GLN A 143 -19.13 -2.20 -1.32
N ASP A 144 -18.44 -2.86 -2.26
CA ASP A 144 -16.99 -3.09 -2.17
C ASP A 144 -16.20 -1.78 -2.09
N VAL A 145 -16.63 -0.78 -2.88
CA VAL A 145 -16.00 0.55 -2.95
C VAL A 145 -16.31 1.37 -1.70
N LEU A 146 -17.57 1.44 -1.29
CA LEU A 146 -18.00 2.25 -0.13
C LEU A 146 -17.38 1.74 1.18
N VAL A 147 -17.40 0.42 1.42
CA VAL A 147 -16.77 -0.14 2.63
C VAL A 147 -15.26 0.07 2.60
N SER A 148 -14.62 -0.14 1.45
CA SER A 148 -13.18 0.10 1.35
C SER A 148 -12.82 1.55 1.60
N PHE A 149 -13.60 2.50 1.07
CA PHE A 149 -13.42 3.92 1.34
C PHE A 149 -13.58 4.22 2.84
N GLY A 150 -14.65 3.73 3.47
CA GLY A 150 -14.92 3.90 4.89
C GLY A 150 -13.79 3.39 5.79
N VAL A 151 -13.34 2.16 5.59
CA VAL A 151 -12.22 1.57 6.34
C VAL A 151 -10.94 2.40 6.16
N SER A 152 -10.66 2.81 4.93
CA SER A 152 -9.42 3.50 4.59
C SER A 152 -9.42 4.95 5.08
N ILE A 153 -10.53 5.67 4.99
CA ILE A 153 -10.62 7.06 5.44
C ILE A 153 -10.57 7.16 6.97
N VAL A 154 -11.09 6.16 7.69
CA VAL A 154 -10.90 6.05 9.14
C VAL A 154 -9.41 5.87 9.46
N CYS A 155 -8.70 5.00 8.74
CA CYS A 155 -7.25 4.84 8.91
C CYS A 155 -6.49 6.14 8.61
N VAL A 156 -6.85 6.86 7.54
CA VAL A 156 -6.28 8.18 7.18
C VAL A 156 -6.48 9.15 8.33
N PHE A 157 -7.71 9.27 8.84
CA PHE A 157 -8.04 10.19 9.93
C PHE A 157 -7.25 9.87 11.20
N LEU A 158 -7.23 8.61 11.62
CA LEU A 158 -6.52 8.17 12.81
C LEU A 158 -5.01 8.41 12.68
N CYS A 159 -4.39 7.94 11.59
CA CYS A 159 -2.95 8.11 11.38
C CYS A 159 -2.57 9.60 11.27
N TYR A 160 -3.32 10.37 10.48
CA TYR A 160 -3.02 11.79 10.31
C TYR A 160 -3.19 12.59 11.61
N HIS A 161 -4.27 12.36 12.35
CA HIS A 161 -4.51 13.11 13.58
C HIS A 161 -3.56 12.69 14.71
N PHE A 162 -3.38 11.40 14.94
CA PHE A 162 -2.61 10.90 16.08
C PHE A 162 -1.11 10.83 15.80
N LEU A 163 -0.67 10.37 14.63
CA LEU A 163 0.75 10.26 14.29
C LEU A 163 1.31 11.59 13.74
N TYR A 164 0.59 12.25 12.83
CA TYR A 164 1.13 13.43 12.15
C TYR A 164 0.86 14.75 12.88
N LYS A 165 -0.40 15.06 13.22
CA LYS A 165 -0.78 16.38 13.76
C LYS A 165 -0.44 16.54 15.24
N LYS A 166 -0.85 15.57 16.07
CA LYS A 166 -0.70 15.65 17.52
C LYS A 166 0.58 14.99 18.06
N GLU A 167 1.31 14.24 17.23
CA GLU A 167 2.53 13.52 17.62
C GLU A 167 2.36 12.67 18.89
N TYR A 168 1.17 12.07 19.12
CA TYR A 168 0.87 11.36 20.37
C TYR A 168 1.81 10.18 20.66
N PHE A 169 2.42 9.64 19.62
CA PHE A 169 3.31 8.49 19.67
C PHE A 169 4.79 8.84 19.52
N LYS A 170 5.15 10.13 19.63
CA LYS A 170 6.55 10.53 19.71
C LYS A 170 7.22 9.86 20.90
N ASN A 171 8.41 9.30 20.70
CA ASN A 171 9.15 8.50 21.68
C ASN A 171 8.42 7.20 22.11
N LYS A 172 7.41 6.75 21.35
CA LYS A 172 6.67 5.50 21.56
C LYS A 172 6.73 4.61 20.32
N GLU A 173 7.83 4.70 19.57
CA GLU A 173 8.04 4.02 18.31
C GLU A 173 7.89 2.50 18.48
N SER A 174 8.44 1.95 19.57
CA SER A 174 8.33 0.54 19.92
C SER A 174 6.87 0.08 20.10
N LEU A 175 6.04 0.88 20.78
CA LEU A 175 4.64 0.56 21.02
C LEU A 175 3.86 0.49 19.71
N VAL A 176 4.04 1.49 18.83
CA VAL A 176 3.37 1.54 17.52
C VAL A 176 3.79 0.35 16.65
N SER A 177 5.09 0.05 16.63
CA SER A 177 5.61 -1.10 15.89
C SER A 177 5.12 -2.43 16.43
N VAL A 178 5.15 -2.64 17.75
CA VAL A 178 4.65 -3.87 18.37
C VAL A 178 3.17 -4.07 18.07
N PHE A 179 2.35 -3.03 18.20
CA PHE A 179 0.93 -3.12 17.87
C PHE A 179 0.69 -3.55 16.42
N MET A 180 1.34 -2.90 15.45
CA MET A 180 1.20 -3.28 14.04
C MET A 180 1.79 -4.68 13.75
N GLY A 181 2.87 -5.06 14.43
CA GLY A 181 3.46 -6.39 14.36
C GLY A 181 2.50 -7.47 14.85
N ILE A 182 1.80 -7.23 15.97
CA ILE A 182 0.75 -8.12 16.47
C ILE A 182 -0.37 -8.27 15.45
N VAL A 183 -0.85 -7.17 14.84
CA VAL A 183 -1.87 -7.24 13.77
C VAL A 183 -1.39 -8.11 12.60
N CYS A 184 -0.13 -7.96 12.18
CA CYS A 184 0.44 -8.78 11.11
C CYS A 184 0.49 -10.27 11.49
N VAL A 185 0.92 -10.60 12.72
CA VAL A 185 1.00 -11.98 13.22
C VAL A 185 -0.39 -12.61 13.33
N VAL A 186 -1.37 -11.87 13.87
CA VAL A 186 -2.75 -12.35 14.00
C VAL A 186 -3.35 -12.61 12.62
N LEU A 187 -3.21 -11.68 11.68
CA LEU A 187 -3.72 -11.88 10.31
C LEU A 187 -3.00 -13.02 9.58
N LEU A 188 -1.69 -13.16 9.77
CA LEU A 188 -0.92 -14.28 9.21
C LEU A 188 -1.42 -15.62 9.76
N GLY A 189 -1.62 -15.72 11.08
CA GLY A 189 -2.17 -16.90 11.74
C GLY A 189 -3.58 -17.25 11.23
N TYR A 190 -4.46 -16.24 11.13
CA TYR A 190 -5.81 -16.41 10.59
C TYR A 190 -5.79 -16.89 9.13
N THR A 191 -4.93 -16.29 8.30
CA THR A 191 -4.76 -16.68 6.89
C THR A 191 -4.29 -18.13 6.76
N LEU A 192 -3.29 -18.54 7.55
CA LEU A 192 -2.77 -19.90 7.54
C LEU A 192 -3.79 -20.91 8.05
N PHE A 193 -4.59 -20.54 9.06
CA PHE A 193 -5.69 -21.37 9.54
C PHE A 193 -6.72 -21.62 8.44
N LEU A 194 -7.20 -20.56 7.77
CA LEU A 194 -8.16 -20.69 6.67
C LEU A 194 -7.62 -21.47 5.47
N TYR A 195 -6.34 -21.30 5.15
CA TYR A 195 -5.71 -22.04 4.06
C TYR A 195 -5.60 -23.54 4.40
N LYS A 196 -5.13 -23.87 5.62
CA LYS A 196 -4.98 -25.26 6.06
C LYS A 196 -6.31 -25.99 6.21
N SER A 197 -7.39 -25.29 6.55
CA SER A 197 -8.74 -25.87 6.60
C SER A 197 -9.39 -26.03 5.23
N GLY A 198 -8.75 -25.58 4.14
CA GLY A 198 -9.32 -25.59 2.79
C GLY A 198 -10.38 -24.52 2.55
N ALA A 199 -10.55 -23.57 3.48
CA ALA A 199 -11.56 -22.52 3.38
C ALA A 199 -11.21 -21.42 2.38
N ILE A 200 -9.92 -21.26 2.06
CA ILE A 200 -9.43 -20.34 1.00
C ILE A 200 -8.36 -21.02 0.16
N GLU A 201 -8.32 -20.67 -1.12
CA GLU A 201 -7.29 -21.17 -2.04
C GLU A 201 -5.94 -20.49 -1.85
N PHE A 202 -4.90 -21.10 -2.41
CA PHE A 202 -3.51 -20.66 -2.32
C PHE A 202 -3.32 -19.19 -2.68
N HIS A 203 -3.91 -18.72 -3.80
CA HIS A 203 -3.67 -17.37 -4.28
C HIS A 203 -4.30 -16.30 -3.36
N TYR A 204 -5.46 -16.59 -2.73
CA TYR A 204 -6.10 -15.71 -1.76
C TYR A 204 -5.25 -15.60 -0.48
N ALA A 205 -4.71 -16.73 -0.01
CA ALA A 205 -3.79 -16.75 1.12
C ALA A 205 -2.50 -16.00 0.79
N GLN A 206 -1.97 -16.17 -0.42
CA GLN A 206 -0.75 -15.53 -0.88
C GLN A 206 -0.84 -14.00 -0.85
N ASP A 207 -1.97 -13.42 -1.29
CA ASP A 207 -2.16 -11.96 -1.28
C ASP A 207 -2.18 -11.37 0.14
N CYS A 208 -2.82 -12.05 1.09
CA CYS A 208 -2.78 -11.65 2.50
C CYS A 208 -1.38 -11.76 3.09
N ILE A 209 -0.66 -12.83 2.80
CA ILE A 209 0.68 -13.08 3.32
C ILE A 209 1.71 -12.08 2.78
N LYS A 210 1.60 -11.64 1.52
CA LYS A 210 2.40 -10.54 0.98
C LYS A 210 2.19 -9.26 1.79
N ALA A 211 0.92 -8.92 2.08
CA ALA A 211 0.58 -7.74 2.89
C ALA A 211 1.11 -7.84 4.32
N CYS A 212 1.02 -9.01 4.96
CA CYS A 212 1.62 -9.27 6.28
C CYS A 212 3.14 -9.11 6.26
N GLY A 213 3.84 -9.64 5.24
CA GLY A 213 5.29 -9.51 5.11
C GLY A 213 5.73 -8.05 4.95
N ALA A 214 5.06 -7.32 4.06
CA ALA A 214 5.29 -5.90 3.84
C ALA A 214 5.00 -5.07 5.09
N GLY A 215 3.86 -5.30 5.75
CA GLY A 215 3.47 -4.60 6.98
C GLY A 215 4.40 -4.89 8.15
N ALA A 216 4.83 -6.13 8.34
CA ALA A 216 5.78 -6.51 9.38
C ALA A 216 7.14 -5.85 9.17
N ALA A 217 7.65 -5.82 7.94
CA ALA A 217 8.89 -5.14 7.60
C ALA A 217 8.80 -3.62 7.79
N PHE A 218 7.68 -3.01 7.38
CA PHE A 218 7.46 -1.58 7.63
C PHE A 218 7.45 -1.26 9.12
N SER A 219 6.73 -2.07 9.91
CA SER A 219 6.63 -1.90 11.36
C SER A 219 7.99 -2.03 12.06
N LEU A 220 8.72 -3.12 11.81
CA LEU A 220 10.06 -3.32 12.37
C LEU A 220 11.02 -2.22 11.89
N GLY A 221 10.96 -1.90 10.60
CA GLY A 221 11.83 -0.92 10.00
C GLY A 221 11.60 0.49 10.55
N TYR A 222 10.35 0.88 10.81
CA TYR A 222 10.03 2.15 11.47
C TYR A 222 10.72 2.26 12.84
N TYR A 223 10.59 1.23 13.67
CA TYR A 223 11.25 1.20 14.98
C TYR A 223 12.78 1.30 14.84
N LEU A 224 13.39 0.47 13.99
CA LEU A 224 14.84 0.48 13.82
C LEU A 224 15.37 1.80 13.30
N THR A 225 14.67 2.39 12.32
CA THR A 225 15.14 3.60 11.66
C THR A 225 14.97 4.83 12.55
N GLU A 226 13.84 4.98 13.25
CA GLU A 226 13.66 6.10 14.18
C GLU A 226 14.55 5.98 15.42
N THR A 227 14.84 4.76 15.89
CA THR A 227 15.64 4.58 17.12
C THR A 227 17.14 4.62 16.85
N TYR A 228 17.62 4.03 15.73
CA TYR A 228 19.04 3.74 15.54
C TYR A 228 19.65 4.32 14.27
N ILE A 229 18.85 4.77 13.29
CA ILE A 229 19.34 5.15 11.95
C ILE A 229 18.87 6.57 11.59
N PRO A 230 19.35 7.61 12.29
CA PRO A 230 19.05 8.98 11.91
C PRO A 230 19.63 9.27 10.52
N PHE A 231 18.77 9.70 9.60
CA PHE A 231 19.17 10.17 8.27
C PHE A 231 18.34 11.38 7.87
N THR A 232 18.94 12.23 7.03
CA THR A 232 18.31 13.43 6.50
C THR A 232 18.18 13.35 4.97
N PRO A 233 17.14 13.96 4.40
CA PRO A 233 17.04 14.16 2.96
C PRO A 233 18.21 14.99 2.40
N PRO A 234 18.58 14.85 1.12
CA PRO A 234 19.54 15.75 0.47
C PRO A 234 18.96 17.15 0.31
N ASP A 235 19.81 18.18 0.40
CA ASP A 235 19.41 19.58 0.25
C ASP A 235 19.11 19.97 -1.21
N SER A 236 19.77 19.30 -2.18
CA SER A 236 19.61 19.59 -3.61
C SER A 236 18.65 18.62 -4.29
N PHE A 237 17.87 19.12 -5.26
CA PHE A 237 17.00 18.29 -6.09
C PHE A 237 17.77 17.20 -6.84
N GLN A 238 18.99 17.51 -7.33
CA GLN A 238 19.85 16.52 -7.98
C GLN A 238 20.22 15.38 -7.02
N GLY A 239 20.55 15.70 -5.77
CA GLY A 239 20.82 14.69 -4.74
C GLY A 239 19.58 13.85 -4.41
N GLN A 240 18.41 14.47 -4.34
CA GLN A 240 17.11 13.80 -4.14
C GLN A 240 16.79 12.85 -5.30
N ALA A 241 16.93 13.31 -6.54
CA ALA A 241 16.68 12.52 -7.74
C ALA A 241 17.63 11.32 -7.82
N LEU A 242 18.94 11.54 -7.62
CA LEU A 242 19.93 10.46 -7.66
C LEU A 242 19.67 9.40 -6.58
N ARG A 243 19.40 9.84 -5.33
CA ARG A 243 19.02 8.94 -4.23
C ARG A 243 17.76 8.15 -4.59
N PHE A 244 16.74 8.82 -5.10
CA PHE A 244 15.50 8.17 -5.45
C PHE A 244 15.67 7.12 -6.57
N ILE A 245 16.35 7.48 -7.66
CA ILE A 245 16.57 6.60 -8.81
C ILE A 245 17.35 5.35 -8.39
N ILE A 246 18.44 5.50 -7.64
CA ILE A 246 19.22 4.36 -7.15
C ILE A 246 18.37 3.48 -6.23
N GLY A 247 17.66 4.09 -5.27
CA GLY A 247 16.83 3.35 -4.32
C GLY A 247 15.72 2.56 -5.02
N ILE A 248 15.00 3.17 -5.96
CA ILE A 248 13.94 2.51 -6.74
C ILE A 248 14.52 1.42 -7.64
N ALA A 249 15.63 1.66 -8.33
CA ALA A 249 16.26 0.64 -9.19
C ALA A 249 16.59 -0.62 -8.38
N VAL A 250 17.20 -0.48 -7.20
CA VAL A 250 17.48 -1.64 -6.32
C VAL A 250 16.19 -2.27 -5.79
N THR A 251 15.19 -1.48 -5.40
CA THR A 251 13.89 -2.01 -4.97
C THR A 251 13.24 -2.88 -6.05
N LEU A 252 13.26 -2.44 -7.32
CA LEU A 252 12.71 -3.19 -8.44
C LEU A 252 13.53 -4.46 -8.73
N LEU A 253 14.86 -4.37 -8.66
CA LEU A 253 15.75 -5.51 -8.79
C LEU A 253 15.51 -6.55 -7.70
N LEU A 254 15.31 -6.14 -6.45
CA LEU A 254 14.96 -7.06 -5.36
C LEU A 254 13.59 -7.69 -5.60
N GLN A 255 12.58 -6.90 -5.98
CA GLN A 255 11.23 -7.40 -6.20
C GLN A 255 11.14 -8.43 -7.32
N ALA A 256 11.86 -8.19 -8.43
CA ALA A 256 11.91 -9.08 -9.59
C ALA A 256 12.89 -10.25 -9.39
N GLY A 257 14.09 -9.97 -8.88
CA GLY A 257 15.18 -10.94 -8.75
C GLY A 257 14.99 -11.95 -7.62
N LEU A 258 14.31 -11.60 -6.52
CA LEU A 258 14.01 -12.57 -5.47
C LEU A 258 12.99 -13.62 -5.93
N LYS A 259 12.01 -13.25 -6.76
CA LYS A 259 10.92 -14.15 -7.17
C LYS A 259 11.40 -15.48 -7.77
N PRO A 260 12.36 -15.54 -8.72
CA PRO A 260 12.88 -16.81 -9.23
C PRO A 260 13.78 -17.56 -8.24
N ILE A 261 14.41 -16.86 -7.29
CA ILE A 261 15.39 -17.46 -6.35
C ILE A 261 14.69 -18.18 -5.19
N ILE A 262 13.78 -17.50 -4.49
CA ILE A 262 13.11 -18.04 -3.31
C ILE A 262 11.78 -18.75 -3.63
N GLY A 263 11.33 -18.66 -4.89
CA GLY A 263 10.12 -19.32 -5.38
C GLY A 263 8.83 -18.58 -5.04
N GLN A 264 7.70 -19.28 -5.18
CA GLN A 264 6.36 -18.70 -5.10
C GLN A 264 5.54 -19.20 -3.90
N SER A 265 6.11 -20.02 -3.02
CA SER A 265 5.41 -20.53 -1.84
C SER A 265 4.86 -19.40 -0.94
N LEU A 266 3.95 -19.73 -0.01
CA LEU A 266 3.43 -18.76 0.94
C LEU A 266 4.55 -18.12 1.76
N ALA A 267 5.48 -18.93 2.28
CA ALA A 267 6.65 -18.45 3.02
C ALA A 267 7.56 -17.57 2.15
N ALA A 268 7.83 -17.98 0.90
CA ALA A 268 8.62 -17.18 -0.03
C ALA A 268 7.94 -15.83 -0.33
N SER A 269 6.61 -15.80 -0.45
CA SER A 269 5.85 -14.59 -0.68
C SER A 269 5.94 -13.61 0.50
N PHE A 270 5.87 -14.13 1.73
CA PHE A 270 6.12 -13.34 2.95
C PHE A 270 7.53 -12.75 2.94
N ILE A 271 8.55 -13.60 2.79
CA ILE A 271 9.97 -13.23 2.85
C ILE A 271 10.28 -12.19 1.77
N ARG A 272 9.78 -12.37 0.56
CA ARG A 272 10.02 -11.43 -0.55
C ARG A 272 9.56 -10.02 -0.23
N TYR A 273 8.29 -9.89 0.16
CA TYR A 273 7.70 -8.58 0.47
C TYR A 273 8.29 -7.98 1.74
N PHE A 274 8.67 -8.83 2.71
CA PHE A 274 9.40 -8.40 3.89
C PHE A 274 10.76 -7.79 3.50
N LEU A 275 11.59 -8.51 2.73
CA LEU A 275 12.92 -8.04 2.33
C LEU A 275 12.88 -6.75 1.52
N VAL A 276 11.91 -6.63 0.61
CA VAL A 276 11.75 -5.42 -0.22
C VAL A 276 11.37 -4.21 0.61
N VAL A 277 10.40 -4.33 1.52
CA VAL A 277 10.01 -3.20 2.38
C VAL A 277 11.07 -2.90 3.44
N PHE A 278 11.75 -3.93 3.96
CA PHE A 278 12.86 -3.76 4.90
C PHE A 278 14.06 -3.06 4.25
N TRP A 279 14.32 -3.35 2.98
CA TRP A 279 15.28 -2.58 2.18
C TRP A 279 14.89 -1.10 2.13
N ILE A 280 13.63 -0.81 1.81
CA ILE A 280 13.15 0.57 1.66
C ILE A 280 13.26 1.36 2.95
N ILE A 281 12.80 0.80 4.06
CA ILE A 281 12.63 1.53 5.33
C ILE A 281 13.90 1.51 6.19
N THR A 282 14.78 0.51 6.04
CA THR A 282 15.91 0.31 6.97
C THR A 282 17.25 0.21 6.26
N VAL A 283 17.42 -0.74 5.34
CA VAL A 283 18.76 -1.01 4.76
C VAL A 283 19.24 0.17 3.91
N TYR A 284 18.37 0.73 3.06
CA TYR A 284 18.76 1.85 2.21
C TYR A 284 19.08 3.12 3.02
N PRO A 285 18.26 3.55 4.01
CA PRO A 285 18.63 4.60 4.95
C PRO A 285 19.97 4.36 5.68
N TYR A 286 20.25 3.13 6.08
CA TYR A 286 21.47 2.77 6.81
C TYR A 286 22.76 3.11 6.03
N VAL A 287 22.73 2.97 4.70
CA VAL A 287 23.86 3.34 3.82
C VAL A 287 24.25 4.80 4.02
N PHE A 288 23.27 5.69 4.16
CA PHE A 288 23.50 7.12 4.35
C PHE A 288 23.93 7.47 5.76
N TYR A 289 23.34 6.81 6.76
CA TYR A 289 23.76 6.95 8.16
C TYR A 289 25.24 6.58 8.35
N LYS A 290 25.67 5.43 7.79
CA LYS A 290 27.07 4.98 7.88
C LYS A 290 28.02 5.95 7.19
N LYS A 291 27.65 6.49 6.03
CA LYS A 291 28.45 7.51 5.32
C LYS A 291 28.58 8.80 6.15
N GLY A 292 27.50 9.25 6.79
CA GLY A 292 27.51 10.41 7.68
C GLY A 292 28.44 10.24 8.89
N LYS A 293 28.39 9.08 9.56
CA LYS A 293 29.32 8.74 10.66
C LYS A 293 30.78 8.69 10.23
N LYS A 294 31.07 8.18 9.02
CA LYS A 294 32.45 8.07 8.53
C LYS A 294 33.06 9.46 8.29
N ILE A 295 32.28 10.40 7.74
CA ILE A 295 32.74 11.77 7.46
C ILE A 295 33.06 12.52 8.78
N SER A 296 32.20 12.42 9.80
CA SER A 296 32.45 13.06 11.10
C SER A 296 33.61 12.44 11.87
N GLY A 297 33.86 11.13 11.73
CA GLY A 297 35.01 10.46 12.33
C GLY A 297 36.37 10.82 11.71
N THR A 298 36.40 11.27 10.45
CA THR A 298 37.62 11.76 9.79
C THR A 298 37.99 13.21 10.11
N GLN A 299 37.07 14.01 10.66
CA GLN A 299 37.38 15.38 11.10
C GLN A 299 37.94 15.45 12.54
N ASN A 300 37.94 14.33 13.27
CA ASN A 300 38.46 14.21 14.64
C ASN A 300 39.77 13.40 14.72
N LYS A 301 40.55 13.34 13.64
CA LYS A 301 41.92 12.82 13.59
C LYS A 301 42.81 13.82 12.91
#